data_AF-A0A1Y1XRX2-F1
#
_entry.id   AF-A0A1Y1XRX2-F1
#
_cell.length_a   1.000
_cell.length_b   1.000
_cell.length_c   1.000
_cell.angle_alpha   90.00
_cell.angle_beta   90.00
_cell.angle_gamma   90.00
#
_symmetry.space_group_name_H-M   'P 1'
#
loop_
_entity.id
_entity.type
_entity.pdbx_description
1 polymer ?
#
loop_
_entity_poly.entity_id
_entity_poly.type
_entity_poly.pdbx_seq_one_letter_code
_entity_poly.pdbx_strand_id
1 'polypeptide(L)'
;MAISGLSWDAEERDITVFTMDGKVRVLTYQDSTLVENEARSRIILQKFTEKCQFLSSSLDDNCKEDKSFLDMETSSSQSSTMVARVFGVDASANGYFYAITYTLSSPMDMEYKTDQYDNSYLCFCPSVDSDKIELADSVLQLWSRYRSSGHVEEIPSPGYLYWDIFQFMVYDHSMQNEVYPELLMKLRKYIGYDEEPSNDTTPEDLSEDLFLTKWKKELYHNSTLNSYRAIWNISNIAQTLAFGSEDINLRNIVNESFLFIQRRYLEKVLVLMKSYIQSNEFVILASDQLFVSMACDWALRNYAGDAAMSLNIQKIYEFLGQVKISDSEEGTTLREKCPACNEDLPFDSLRKVKCTNGHGWERCSLTFQIAATPYIRSCSACNIKALNLTSNS
;
A
#
# COMPACT_ATOMS: atom_id res chain seq x y z
N MET A 1 -5.70 -36.60 13.40
CA MET A 1 -6.09 -35.18 13.32
C MET A 1 -5.46 -34.63 12.07
N ALA A 2 -6.27 -34.21 11.09
CA ALA A 2 -5.74 -33.64 9.86
C ALA A 2 -5.49 -32.14 10.05
N ILE A 3 -4.31 -31.68 9.65
CA ILE A 3 -3.91 -30.27 9.73
C ILE A 3 -4.45 -29.57 8.48
N SER A 4 -5.16 -28.46 8.66
CA SER A 4 -5.71 -27.61 7.58
C SER A 4 -4.82 -26.40 7.29
N GLY A 5 -4.02 -25.95 8.26
CA GLY A 5 -3.12 -24.82 8.09
C GLY A 5 -2.07 -24.74 9.19
N LEU A 6 -0.92 -24.19 8.84
CA LEU A 6 0.18 -23.87 9.74
C LEU A 6 0.65 -22.46 9.42
N SER A 7 0.86 -21.65 10.46
CA SER A 7 1.40 -20.31 10.26
C SER A 7 2.29 -19.88 11.42
N TRP A 8 3.36 -19.18 11.11
CA TRP A 8 4.26 -18.56 12.07
C TRP A 8 3.79 -17.15 12.40
N ASP A 9 3.99 -16.72 13.64
CA ASP A 9 3.86 -15.30 13.96
C ASP A 9 5.02 -14.48 13.37
N ALA A 10 4.87 -13.15 13.35
CA ALA A 10 5.88 -12.25 12.76
C ALA A 10 7.21 -12.21 13.53
N GLU A 11 7.26 -12.79 14.73
CA GLU A 11 8.48 -12.93 15.51
C GLU A 11 9.12 -14.31 15.37
N GLU A 12 8.51 -15.21 14.58
CA GLU A 12 8.91 -16.61 14.40
C GLU A 12 9.04 -17.38 15.73
N ARG A 13 8.29 -16.95 16.76
CA ARG A 13 8.27 -17.56 18.08
C ARG A 13 7.13 -18.54 18.22
N ASP A 14 5.97 -18.21 17.67
CA ASP A 14 4.77 -19.02 17.80
C ASP A 14 4.40 -19.65 16.45
N ILE A 15 4.13 -20.96 16.46
CA ILE A 15 3.49 -21.67 15.36
C ILE A 15 2.03 -21.96 15.71
N THR A 16 1.10 -21.48 14.89
CA THR A 16 -0.32 -21.74 15.04
C THR A 16 -0.74 -22.85 14.09
N VAL A 17 -1.34 -23.89 14.67
CA VAL A 17 -1.82 -25.10 13.99
C VAL A 17 -3.33 -25.09 13.96
N PHE A 18 -3.89 -25.10 12.75
CA PHE A 18 -5.32 -25.28 12.51
C PHE A 18 -5.59 -26.69 12.03
N THR A 19 -6.68 -27.25 12.50
CA THR A 19 -7.11 -28.61 12.20
C THR A 19 -8.38 -28.58 11.37
N MET A 20 -8.63 -29.62 10.58
CA MET A 20 -9.82 -29.69 9.74
C MET A 20 -11.13 -29.66 10.56
N ASP A 21 -11.10 -30.13 11.81
CA ASP A 21 -12.23 -30.07 12.75
C ASP A 21 -12.35 -28.73 13.49
N GLY A 22 -11.65 -27.69 13.03
CA GLY A 22 -11.79 -26.32 13.53
C GLY A 22 -11.07 -26.05 14.85
N LYS A 23 -10.28 -26.99 15.38
CA LYS A 23 -9.44 -26.73 16.55
C LYS A 23 -8.21 -25.93 16.16
N VAL A 24 -7.77 -25.10 17.11
CA VAL A 24 -6.59 -24.24 16.99
C VAL A 24 -5.65 -24.56 18.15
N ARG A 25 -4.35 -24.69 17.85
CA ARG A 25 -3.29 -24.79 18.85
C ARG A 25 -2.16 -23.84 18.51
N VAL A 26 -1.73 -23.05 19.47
CA VAL A 26 -0.54 -22.20 19.36
C VAL A 26 0.57 -22.87 20.13
N LEU A 27 1.71 -23.10 19.48
CA LEU A 27 2.90 -23.67 20.10
C LEU A 27 4.00 -22.61 20.08
N THR A 28 4.48 -22.23 21.25
CA THR A 28 5.57 -21.27 21.43
C THR A 28 6.90 -22.03 21.48
N TYR A 29 7.86 -21.60 20.67
CA TYR A 29 9.22 -22.11 20.70
C TYR A 29 10.01 -21.46 21.83
N GLN A 30 10.25 -22.22 22.89
CA GLN A 30 11.00 -21.77 24.06
C GLN A 30 11.98 -22.87 24.51
N ASP A 31 13.22 -22.50 24.79
CA ASP A 31 14.25 -23.40 25.33
C ASP A 31 14.45 -24.67 24.48
N SER A 32 14.43 -24.51 23.15
CA SER A 32 14.51 -25.61 22.17
C SER A 32 13.35 -26.61 22.20
N THR A 33 12.23 -26.24 22.82
CA THR A 33 11.01 -27.05 22.89
C THR A 33 9.80 -26.26 22.42
N LEU A 34 8.79 -26.96 21.92
CA LEU A 34 7.49 -26.37 21.58
C LEU A 34 6.55 -26.57 22.76
N VAL A 35 6.14 -25.47 23.40
CA VAL A 35 5.22 -25.45 24.53
C VAL A 35 3.88 -24.90 24.06
N GLU A 36 2.78 -25.57 24.40
CA GLU A 36 1.45 -25.11 24.00
C GLU A 36 1.05 -23.84 24.77
N ASN A 37 0.74 -22.78 24.03
CA ASN A 37 0.16 -21.56 24.55
C ASN A 37 -1.38 -21.72 24.57
N GLU A 38 -1.88 -22.36 25.62
CA GLU A 38 -3.31 -22.65 25.77
C GLU A 38 -4.18 -21.39 25.80
N ALA A 39 -3.69 -20.30 26.39
CA ALA A 39 -4.42 -19.05 26.48
C ALA A 39 -4.69 -18.47 25.09
N ARG A 40 -3.64 -18.32 24.26
CA ARG A 40 -3.76 -17.80 22.89
C ARG A 40 -4.58 -18.74 22.01
N SER A 41 -4.40 -20.05 22.16
CA SER A 41 -5.20 -21.07 21.47
C SER A 41 -6.70 -20.90 21.75
N ARG A 42 -7.06 -20.71 23.03
CA ARG A 42 -8.45 -20.52 23.47
C ARG A 42 -9.06 -19.24 22.91
N ILE A 43 -8.32 -18.14 22.92
CA ILE A 43 -8.78 -16.84 22.39
C ILE A 43 -9.11 -16.96 20.90
N ILE A 44 -8.20 -17.53 20.10
CA ILE A 44 -8.42 -17.68 18.65
C ILE A 44 -9.61 -18.58 18.38
N LEU A 45 -9.68 -19.73 19.07
CA LEU A 45 -10.77 -20.67 18.93
C LEU A 45 -12.12 -20.04 19.31
N GLN A 46 -12.16 -19.28 20.40
CA GLN A 46 -13.36 -18.57 20.84
C GLN A 46 -13.83 -17.58 19.77
N LYS A 47 -12.95 -16.69 19.30
CA LYS A 47 -13.27 -15.68 18.28
C LYS A 47 -13.73 -16.31 16.96
N PHE A 48 -13.09 -17.40 16.55
CA PHE A 48 -13.51 -18.15 15.37
C PHE A 48 -14.89 -18.80 15.56
N THR A 49 -15.13 -19.39 16.73
CA THR A 49 -16.41 -20.05 17.07
C THR A 49 -17.55 -19.04 17.11
N GLU A 50 -17.36 -17.88 17.73
CA GLU A 50 -18.35 -16.78 17.78
C GLU A 50 -18.78 -16.34 16.37
N LYS A 51 -17.82 -16.22 15.44
CA LYS A 51 -18.12 -15.87 14.03
C LYS A 51 -18.87 -16.97 13.30
N CYS A 52 -18.51 -18.23 13.52
CA CYS A 52 -19.23 -19.37 12.95
C CYS A 52 -20.68 -19.44 13.48
N GLN A 53 -20.87 -19.20 14.78
CA GLN A 53 -22.18 -19.20 15.41
C GLN A 53 -23.06 -18.07 14.86
N PHE A 54 -22.53 -16.86 14.75
CA PHE A 54 -23.25 -15.73 14.16
C PHE A 54 -23.74 -16.02 12.74
N LEU A 55 -22.89 -16.63 11.91
CA LEU A 55 -23.26 -17.02 10.56
C LEU A 55 -24.28 -18.17 10.53
N SER A 56 -24.15 -19.15 11.43
CA SER A 56 -25.12 -20.24 11.52
C SER A 56 -26.52 -19.73 11.88
N SER A 57 -26.62 -18.79 12.82
CA SER A 57 -27.91 -18.19 13.19
C SER A 57 -28.55 -17.40 12.05
N SER A 58 -27.76 -16.70 11.23
CA SER A 58 -28.31 -15.92 10.11
C SER A 58 -28.79 -16.80 8.95
N LEU A 59 -28.15 -17.96 8.74
CA LEU A 59 -28.60 -18.95 7.75
C LEU A 59 -29.90 -19.64 8.17
N ASP A 60 -30.04 -19.96 9.46
CA ASP A 60 -31.26 -20.57 9.99
C ASP A 60 -32.49 -19.67 9.86
N ASP A 61 -32.32 -18.35 10.01
CA ASP A 61 -33.42 -17.40 9.88
C ASP A 61 -33.88 -17.23 8.42
N ASN A 62 -32.95 -17.19 7.46
CA ASN A 62 -33.30 -17.16 6.03
C ASN A 62 -34.06 -18.43 5.59
N CYS A 63 -33.73 -19.60 6.15
CA CYS A 63 -34.39 -20.86 5.80
C CYS A 63 -35.83 -20.96 6.35
N LYS A 64 -36.19 -20.17 7.36
CA LYS A 64 -37.56 -20.18 7.94
C LYS A 64 -38.52 -19.33 7.11
N GLU A 65 -38.06 -18.28 6.44
CA GLU A 65 -38.92 -17.41 5.63
C GLU A 65 -39.48 -18.16 4.39
N ASP A 66 -38.68 -19.01 3.76
CA ASP A 66 -39.08 -19.79 2.58
C ASP A 66 -39.97 -21.02 2.89
N LYS A 67 -40.07 -21.45 4.15
CA LYS A 67 -40.86 -22.63 4.57
C LYS A 67 -42.27 -22.30 5.07
N SER A 68 -42.70 -21.04 4.98
CA SER A 68 -43.98 -20.57 5.53
C SER A 68 -45.25 -21.05 4.79
N PHE A 69 -45.14 -21.92 3.78
CA PHE A 69 -46.31 -22.34 2.97
C PHE A 69 -46.73 -23.83 3.12
N LEU A 70 -45.89 -24.71 3.68
CA LEU A 70 -46.25 -26.13 3.81
C LEU A 70 -45.71 -26.72 5.13
N ASP A 71 -46.66 -27.25 5.90
CA ASP A 71 -46.51 -28.19 7.03
C ASP A 71 -46.39 -27.64 8.45
N MET A 72 -47.54 -27.71 9.12
CA MET A 72 -47.73 -27.56 10.56
C MET A 72 -47.94 -28.96 11.14
N GLU A 73 -46.88 -29.65 11.57
CA GLU A 73 -47.00 -30.75 12.55
C GLU A 73 -45.66 -31.10 13.24
N THR A 74 -45.61 -30.73 14.52
CA THR A 74 -44.90 -31.37 15.66
C THR A 74 -43.76 -32.35 15.38
N SER A 75 -42.51 -31.87 15.51
CA SER A 75 -41.39 -32.69 16.00
C SER A 75 -40.41 -31.83 16.81
N SER A 76 -39.89 -32.43 17.88
CA SER A 76 -38.97 -31.81 18.85
C SER A 76 -37.68 -31.35 18.17
N SER A 77 -37.52 -30.02 18.07
CA SER A 77 -36.38 -29.34 17.47
C SER A 77 -35.08 -29.55 18.27
N GLN A 78 -34.40 -30.65 18.03
CA GLN A 78 -32.96 -30.72 18.29
C GLN A 78 -32.28 -29.86 17.21
N SER A 79 -31.89 -28.63 17.56
CA SER A 79 -31.09 -27.80 16.67
C SER A 79 -29.78 -28.55 16.38
N SER A 80 -29.62 -29.04 15.16
CA SER A 80 -28.36 -29.63 14.73
C SER A 80 -27.32 -28.52 14.69
N THR A 81 -26.47 -28.45 15.72
CA THR A 81 -25.39 -27.47 15.77
C THR A 81 -24.47 -27.70 14.57
N MET A 82 -24.48 -26.78 13.62
CA MET A 82 -23.56 -26.78 12.48
C MET A 82 -22.11 -26.76 13.00
N VAL A 83 -21.24 -27.60 12.44
CA VAL A 83 -19.82 -27.66 12.79
C VAL A 83 -19.01 -27.06 11.66
N ALA A 84 -18.05 -26.20 12.02
CA ALA A 84 -17.13 -25.61 11.06
C ALA A 84 -16.06 -26.62 10.63
N ARG A 85 -15.91 -26.81 9.32
CA ARG A 85 -14.84 -27.59 8.71
C ARG A 85 -13.86 -26.65 8.01
N VAL A 86 -12.63 -26.62 8.49
CA VAL A 86 -11.59 -25.69 7.99
C VAL A 86 -10.79 -26.35 6.87
N PHE A 87 -10.63 -25.64 5.75
CA PHE A 87 -9.88 -26.12 4.57
C PHE A 87 -8.51 -25.48 4.44
N GLY A 88 -8.36 -24.25 4.89
CA GLY A 88 -7.12 -23.50 4.76
C GLY A 88 -7.09 -22.33 5.71
N VAL A 89 -5.90 -22.06 6.24
CA VAL A 89 -5.64 -20.90 7.07
C VAL A 89 -4.34 -20.27 6.65
N ASP A 90 -4.35 -18.95 6.55
CA ASP A 90 -3.15 -18.15 6.36
C ASP A 90 -3.13 -16.99 7.36
N ALA A 91 -1.95 -16.55 7.77
CA ALA A 91 -1.81 -15.40 8.65
C ALA A 91 -1.53 -14.14 7.86
N SER A 92 -1.88 -13.00 8.45
CA SER A 92 -1.47 -11.71 7.95
C SER A 92 0.05 -11.50 8.07
N ALA A 93 0.56 -10.48 7.38
CA ALA A 93 1.95 -10.03 7.44
C ALA A 93 2.58 -10.01 8.83
N ASN A 94 1.79 -9.50 9.79
CA ASN A 94 2.26 -9.29 11.15
C ASN A 94 1.80 -10.42 12.08
N GLY A 95 1.10 -11.44 11.58
CA GLY A 95 0.56 -12.54 12.38
C GLY A 95 -0.56 -12.12 13.33
N TYR A 96 -1.18 -10.94 13.15
CA TYR A 96 -2.28 -10.47 14.02
C TYR A 96 -3.65 -10.94 13.58
N PHE A 97 -3.81 -11.37 12.33
CA PHE A 97 -5.05 -11.96 11.84
C PHE A 97 -4.80 -13.28 11.13
N TYR A 98 -5.80 -14.14 11.20
CA TYR A 98 -5.90 -15.35 10.39
C TYR A 98 -7.03 -15.21 9.40
N ALA A 99 -6.74 -15.43 8.12
CA ALA A 99 -7.73 -15.66 7.08
C ALA A 99 -8.07 -17.16 7.07
N ILE A 100 -9.26 -17.51 7.57
CA ILE A 100 -9.72 -18.89 7.74
C ILE A 100 -10.79 -19.18 6.69
N THR A 101 -10.52 -20.14 5.81
CA THR A 101 -11.49 -20.65 4.84
C THR A 101 -12.16 -21.90 5.40
N TYR A 102 -13.48 -21.89 5.52
CA TYR A 102 -14.25 -22.95 6.15
C TYR A 102 -15.62 -23.18 5.50
N THR A 103 -16.20 -24.36 5.71
CA THR A 103 -17.63 -24.62 5.47
C THR A 103 -18.33 -24.86 6.81
N LEU A 104 -19.64 -24.61 6.84
CA LEU A 104 -20.51 -25.08 7.91
C LEU A 104 -21.23 -26.33 7.42
N SER A 105 -21.12 -27.42 8.16
CA SER A 105 -21.78 -28.68 7.84
C SER A 105 -22.47 -29.25 9.07
N SER A 106 -23.69 -29.74 8.91
CA SER A 106 -24.34 -30.52 9.95
C SER A 106 -23.63 -31.87 10.04
N PRO A 107 -23.25 -32.34 11.25
CA PRO A 107 -22.68 -33.68 11.40
C PRO A 107 -23.65 -34.79 10.98
N MET A 108 -24.94 -34.46 10.83
CA MET A 108 -25.98 -35.38 10.35
C MET A 108 -26.18 -35.34 8.82
N ASP A 109 -25.66 -34.33 8.13
CA ASP A 109 -25.72 -34.24 6.66
C ASP A 109 -24.67 -35.17 6.06
N MET A 110 -25.03 -36.45 5.94
CA MET A 110 -24.27 -37.43 5.15
C MET A 110 -24.67 -37.44 3.66
N GLU A 111 -25.43 -36.43 3.20
CA GLU A 111 -25.81 -36.36 1.80
C GLU A 111 -24.57 -36.20 0.92
N TYR A 112 -24.47 -37.09 -0.06
CA TYR A 112 -23.42 -37.08 -1.07
C TYR A 112 -23.62 -35.83 -1.93
N LYS A 113 -23.04 -34.70 -1.53
CA LYS A 113 -23.09 -33.47 -2.30
C LYS A 113 -22.42 -33.71 -3.64
N THR A 114 -23.21 -33.75 -4.70
CA THR A 114 -22.71 -33.72 -6.07
C THR A 114 -21.99 -32.38 -6.30
N ASP A 115 -20.84 -32.40 -6.97
CA ASP A 115 -19.79 -31.35 -7.12
C ASP A 115 -20.22 -29.90 -7.46
N GLN A 116 -21.50 -29.57 -7.53
CA GLN A 116 -21.95 -28.31 -8.10
C GLN A 116 -22.01 -27.12 -7.13
N TYR A 117 -22.18 -27.27 -5.81
CA TYR A 117 -22.22 -26.10 -4.90
C TYR A 117 -21.77 -26.40 -3.46
N ASP A 118 -20.48 -26.20 -3.17
CA ASP A 118 -20.00 -26.06 -1.78
C ASP A 118 -19.77 -24.58 -1.46
N ASN A 119 -20.62 -24.04 -0.58
CA ASN A 119 -20.47 -22.69 -0.06
C ASN A 119 -19.32 -22.68 0.94
N SER A 120 -18.20 -22.06 0.56
CA SER A 120 -17.09 -21.76 1.46
C SER A 120 -17.19 -20.33 1.98
N TYR A 121 -16.83 -20.15 3.23
CA TYR A 121 -16.81 -18.86 3.92
C TYR A 121 -15.36 -18.48 4.23
N LEU A 122 -15.08 -17.18 4.15
CA LEU A 122 -13.82 -16.58 4.56
C LEU A 122 -14.04 -15.77 5.83
N CYS A 123 -13.31 -16.09 6.89
CA CYS A 123 -13.34 -15.37 8.16
C CYS A 123 -11.96 -14.80 8.50
N PHE A 124 -11.90 -13.52 8.86
CA PHE A 124 -10.71 -12.90 9.43
C PHE A 124 -10.76 -12.94 10.96
N CYS A 125 -9.92 -13.73 11.61
CA CYS A 125 -9.91 -13.91 13.07
C CYS A 125 -8.69 -13.24 13.70
N PRO A 126 -8.83 -12.36 14.72
CA PRO A 126 -7.68 -11.83 15.45
C PRO A 126 -6.89 -12.96 16.13
N SER A 127 -5.56 -12.86 16.13
CA SER A 127 -4.66 -13.83 16.77
C SER A 127 -4.37 -13.52 18.24
N VAL A 128 -4.76 -12.34 18.70
CA VAL A 128 -4.53 -11.81 20.04
C VAL A 128 -5.82 -11.23 20.62
N ASP A 129 -5.90 -11.21 21.94
CA ASP A 129 -6.88 -10.41 22.68
C ASP A 129 -6.21 -9.08 23.02
N SER A 130 -6.05 -8.23 22.00
CA SER A 130 -5.18 -7.07 22.13
C SER A 130 -5.80 -6.03 23.07
N ASP A 131 -5.07 -5.67 24.13
CA ASP A 131 -5.03 -4.29 24.60
C ASP A 131 -4.56 -3.42 23.43
N LYS A 132 -5.32 -2.36 23.14
CA LYS A 132 -5.22 -1.57 21.90
C LYS A 132 -3.81 -1.03 21.59
N ILE A 133 -3.02 -0.82 22.65
CA ILE A 133 -1.70 -0.17 22.62
C ILE A 133 -0.62 -1.11 22.03
N GLU A 134 -0.68 -2.42 22.30
CA GLU A 134 0.36 -3.36 21.86
C GLU A 134 0.38 -3.55 20.34
N LEU A 135 -0.77 -3.38 19.68
CA LEU A 135 -0.88 -3.49 18.22
C LEU A 135 -0.10 -2.38 17.50
N ALA A 136 -0.27 -1.12 17.94
CA ALA A 136 0.44 0.02 17.34
C ALA A 136 1.95 -0.18 17.46
N ASP A 137 2.43 -0.54 18.67
CA ASP A 137 3.85 -0.75 18.91
C ASP A 137 4.43 -1.86 18.05
N SER A 138 3.72 -2.96 17.90
CA SER A 138 4.25 -4.10 17.16
C SER A 138 4.31 -3.86 15.65
N VAL A 139 3.31 -3.18 15.08
CA VAL A 139 3.35 -2.78 13.67
C VAL A 139 4.49 -1.79 13.42
N LEU A 140 4.77 -0.92 14.39
CA LEU A 140 5.90 0.00 14.31
C LEU A 140 7.26 -0.68 14.49
N GLN A 141 7.34 -1.72 15.32
CA GLN A 141 8.52 -2.56 15.40
C GLN A 141 8.80 -3.21 14.04
N LEU A 142 7.78 -3.77 13.40
CA LEU A 142 7.96 -4.37 12.07
C LEU A 142 8.34 -3.30 11.03
N TRP A 143 7.68 -2.14 11.04
CA TRP A 143 8.06 -1.00 10.20
C TRP A 143 9.51 -0.57 10.42
N SER A 144 9.96 -0.54 11.68
CA SER A 144 11.34 -0.20 12.02
C SER A 144 12.33 -1.24 11.47
N ARG A 145 12.00 -2.54 11.52
CA ARG A 145 12.81 -3.61 10.91
C ARG A 145 12.90 -3.42 9.39
N TYR A 146 11.77 -3.20 8.72
CA TYR A 146 11.76 -2.97 7.27
C TYR A 146 12.56 -1.73 6.88
N ARG A 147 12.39 -0.63 7.62
CA ARG A 147 13.19 0.59 7.45
C ARG A 147 14.68 0.29 7.57
N SER A 148 15.11 -0.38 8.64
CA SER A 148 16.52 -0.69 8.90
C SER A 148 17.12 -1.64 7.87
N SER A 149 16.30 -2.49 7.26
CA SER A 149 16.75 -3.48 6.28
C SER A 149 17.01 -2.90 4.87
N GLY A 150 16.51 -1.71 4.57
CA GLY A 150 16.60 -1.12 3.22
C GLY A 150 15.67 -1.77 2.18
N HIS A 151 15.04 -2.91 2.48
CA HIS A 151 14.19 -3.68 1.55
C HIS A 151 12.79 -3.09 1.34
N VAL A 152 12.56 -1.80 1.61
CA VAL A 152 11.27 -1.15 1.33
C VAL A 152 10.93 -1.23 -0.16
N GLU A 153 11.95 -1.26 -1.03
CA GLU A 153 11.81 -1.45 -2.49
C GLU A 153 11.27 -2.83 -2.89
N GLU A 154 11.51 -3.86 -2.07
CA GLU A 154 11.19 -5.25 -2.39
C GLU A 154 9.74 -5.60 -2.01
N ILE A 155 9.08 -4.74 -1.23
CA ILE A 155 7.69 -4.95 -0.82
C ILE A 155 6.76 -4.38 -1.90
N PRO A 156 5.91 -5.21 -2.53
CA PRO A 156 5.00 -4.75 -3.60
C PRO A 156 4.04 -3.63 -3.14
N SER A 157 3.69 -3.59 -1.85
CA SER A 157 2.90 -2.53 -1.24
C SER A 157 3.13 -2.45 0.27
N PRO A 158 3.55 -1.30 0.83
CA PRO A 158 3.60 -1.08 2.27
C PRO A 158 2.25 -1.29 2.96
N GLY A 159 1.14 -1.17 2.22
CA GLY A 159 -0.21 -1.40 2.75
C GLY A 159 -0.40 -2.79 3.36
N TYR A 160 0.37 -3.79 2.90
CA TYR A 160 0.39 -5.14 3.47
C TYR A 160 0.80 -5.13 4.95
N LEU A 161 1.76 -4.28 5.34
CA LEU A 161 2.24 -4.17 6.71
C LEU A 161 1.19 -3.58 7.65
N TYR A 162 0.29 -2.76 7.11
CA TYR A 162 -0.72 -2.05 7.88
C TYR A 162 -2.09 -2.70 7.81
N TRP A 163 -2.22 -3.81 7.07
CA TRP A 163 -3.50 -4.48 6.85
C TRP A 163 -4.20 -4.81 8.17
N ASP A 164 -3.44 -5.29 9.15
CA ASP A 164 -3.97 -5.66 10.46
C ASP A 164 -4.53 -4.46 11.20
N ILE A 165 -3.89 -3.29 11.10
CA ILE A 165 -4.40 -2.05 11.70
C ILE A 165 -5.75 -1.71 11.07
N PHE A 166 -5.86 -1.73 9.74
CA PHE A 166 -7.14 -1.42 9.08
C PHE A 166 -8.22 -2.44 9.45
N GLN A 167 -7.87 -3.72 9.48
CA GLN A 167 -8.81 -4.76 9.87
C GLN A 167 -9.30 -4.59 11.31
N PHE A 168 -8.42 -4.18 12.24
CA PHE A 168 -8.81 -3.81 13.60
C PHE A 168 -9.66 -2.53 13.64
N MET A 169 -9.35 -1.50 12.86
CA MET A 169 -10.14 -0.26 12.80
C MET A 169 -11.54 -0.47 12.23
N VAL A 170 -11.72 -1.47 11.36
CA VAL A 170 -13.04 -1.90 10.86
C VAL A 170 -13.75 -2.78 11.90
N TYR A 171 -13.00 -3.62 12.62
CA TYR A 171 -13.56 -4.52 13.62
C TYR A 171 -14.02 -3.78 14.90
N ASP A 172 -13.25 -2.79 15.35
CA ASP A 172 -13.51 -1.99 16.55
C ASP A 172 -13.30 -0.50 16.24
N HIS A 173 -14.42 0.22 16.09
CA HIS A 173 -14.41 1.66 15.81
C HIS A 173 -13.72 2.50 16.89
N SER A 174 -13.63 2.02 18.13
CA SER A 174 -12.91 2.76 19.19
C SER A 174 -11.41 2.85 18.91
N MET A 175 -10.84 1.89 18.16
CA MET A 175 -9.45 1.88 17.71
C MET A 175 -9.13 3.08 16.80
N GLN A 176 -10.13 3.60 16.10
CA GLN A 176 -9.96 4.74 15.21
C GLN A 176 -9.52 6.01 15.97
N ASN A 177 -9.96 6.15 17.22
CA ASN A 177 -9.66 7.33 18.03
C ASN A 177 -8.40 7.18 18.90
N GLU A 178 -7.94 5.95 19.13
CA GLU A 178 -6.82 5.66 20.04
C GLU A 178 -5.57 5.22 19.25
N VAL A 179 -5.66 4.12 18.52
CA VAL A 179 -4.52 3.46 17.85
C VAL A 179 -4.03 4.26 16.65
N TYR A 180 -4.95 4.81 15.86
CA TYR A 180 -4.57 5.52 14.63
C TYR A 180 -3.81 6.85 14.90
N PRO A 181 -4.26 7.74 15.80
CA PRO A 181 -3.48 8.92 16.16
C PRO A 181 -2.13 8.57 16.78
N GLU A 182 -2.08 7.51 17.60
CA GLU A 182 -0.84 7.03 18.20
C GLU A 182 0.14 6.50 17.14
N LEU A 183 -0.34 5.70 16.19
CA LEU A 183 0.43 5.23 15.05
C LEU A 183 0.99 6.41 14.24
N LEU A 184 0.14 7.39 13.91
CA LEU A 184 0.58 8.59 13.19
C LEU A 184 1.62 9.38 13.99
N MET A 185 1.41 9.56 15.29
CA MET A 185 2.37 10.24 16.15
C MET A 185 3.72 9.51 16.14
N LYS A 186 3.73 8.18 16.27
CA LYS A 186 4.95 7.38 16.27
C LYS A 186 5.61 7.36 14.87
N LEU A 187 4.85 7.26 13.78
CA LEU A 187 5.36 7.43 12.42
C LEU A 187 5.99 8.81 12.20
N ARG A 188 5.36 9.86 12.74
CA ARG A 188 5.92 11.22 12.70
C ARG A 188 7.21 11.35 13.51
N LYS A 189 7.39 10.60 14.60
CA LYS A 189 8.67 10.57 15.33
C LYS A 189 9.81 10.08 14.43
N TYR A 190 9.54 9.21 13.45
CA TYR A 190 10.57 8.73 12.53
C TYR A 190 10.99 9.75 11.46
N ILE A 191 10.21 10.83 11.29
CA ILE A 191 10.55 11.96 10.41
C ILE A 191 11.66 12.77 11.09
N GLY A 192 12.85 12.84 10.47
CA GLY A 192 13.96 13.65 10.96
C GLY A 192 15.08 12.91 11.70
N TYR A 193 15.02 11.57 11.79
CA TYR A 193 16.14 10.77 12.31
C TYR A 193 17.24 10.48 11.28
N ASP A 194 17.07 10.88 10.02
CA ASP A 194 18.13 10.71 9.03
C ASP A 194 19.11 11.88 9.09
N GLU A 195 20.39 11.54 9.22
CA GLU A 195 21.48 12.41 8.79
C GLU A 195 21.26 12.73 7.31
N GLU A 196 21.30 14.02 6.93
CA GLU A 196 21.28 14.38 5.52
C GLU A 196 22.41 13.60 4.82
N PRO A 197 22.11 12.80 3.77
CA PRO A 197 23.15 12.08 3.05
C PRO A 197 24.21 13.11 2.66
N SER A 198 25.45 12.89 3.11
CA SER A 198 26.54 13.85 2.95
C SER A 198 26.60 14.31 1.50
N ASN A 199 26.52 15.62 1.28
CA ASN A 199 26.59 16.27 -0.04
C ASN A 199 27.92 16.03 -0.79
N ASP A 200 28.84 15.24 -0.23
CA ASP A 200 30.04 14.77 -0.90
C ASP A 200 29.70 13.67 -1.91
N THR A 201 29.10 14.08 -3.03
CA THR A 201 29.37 13.39 -4.29
C THR A 201 30.26 14.28 -5.13
N THR A 202 31.55 13.96 -5.11
CA THR A 202 32.47 14.37 -6.17
C THR A 202 31.91 13.88 -7.51
N PRO A 203 32.02 14.67 -8.59
CA PRO A 203 31.58 14.30 -9.92
C PRO A 203 32.55 13.30 -10.57
N GLU A 204 32.81 12.17 -9.92
CA GLU A 204 33.51 11.04 -10.54
C GLU A 204 32.57 10.32 -11.51
N ASP A 205 33.12 9.83 -12.63
CA ASP A 205 32.43 9.20 -13.76
C ASP A 205 31.26 8.30 -13.32
N LEU A 206 30.05 8.84 -13.40
CA LEU A 206 28.82 8.16 -13.01
C LEU A 206 28.38 7.24 -14.14
N SER A 207 28.85 5.99 -14.12
CA SER A 207 28.23 4.92 -14.92
C SER A 207 26.70 4.88 -14.70
N GLU A 208 25.94 4.43 -15.70
CA GLU A 208 24.48 4.32 -15.62
C GLU A 208 24.04 3.48 -14.40
N ASP A 209 24.73 2.38 -14.12
CA ASP A 209 24.46 1.53 -12.96
C ASP A 209 24.67 2.25 -11.63
N LEU A 210 25.72 3.08 -11.55
CA LEU A 210 26.01 3.88 -10.35
C LEU A 210 24.96 4.98 -10.18
N PHE A 211 24.52 5.60 -11.28
CA PHE A 211 23.42 6.57 -11.27
C PHE A 211 22.12 5.94 -10.78
N LEU A 212 21.73 4.78 -11.32
CA LEU A 212 20.54 4.05 -10.89
C LEU A 212 20.61 3.63 -9.43
N THR A 213 21.77 3.18 -8.97
CA THR A 213 21.99 2.81 -7.56
C THR A 213 21.86 4.03 -6.64
N LYS A 214 22.45 5.16 -7.03
CA LYS A 214 22.32 6.43 -6.28
C LYS A 214 20.87 6.90 -6.25
N TRP A 215 20.18 6.82 -7.38
CA TRP A 215 18.77 7.18 -7.50
C TRP A 215 17.89 6.34 -6.58
N LYS A 216 18.07 5.01 -6.60
CA LYS A 216 17.35 4.09 -5.70
C LYS A 216 17.58 4.44 -4.24
N LYS A 217 18.85 4.60 -3.84
CA LYS A 217 19.23 5.00 -2.49
C LYS A 217 18.57 6.31 -2.06
N GLU A 218 18.63 7.35 -2.88
CA GLU A 218 18.06 8.67 -2.54
C GLU A 218 16.54 8.67 -2.47
N LEU A 219 15.85 7.88 -3.30
CA LEU A 219 14.39 7.89 -3.38
C LEU A 219 13.71 6.82 -2.52
N TYR A 220 14.34 5.70 -2.24
CA TYR A 220 13.69 4.58 -1.57
C TYR A 220 14.44 4.08 -0.33
N HIS A 221 15.71 4.45 -0.13
CA HIS A 221 16.37 4.23 1.17
C HIS A 221 16.27 5.47 2.07
N ASN A 222 15.70 6.58 1.59
CA ASN A 222 15.43 7.75 2.42
C ASN A 222 14.27 7.46 3.39
N SER A 223 14.57 7.34 4.67
CA SER A 223 13.58 6.91 5.65
C SER A 223 12.54 7.99 5.92
N THR A 224 12.93 9.27 5.82
CA THR A 224 12.00 10.38 5.96
C THR A 224 10.94 10.33 4.86
N LEU A 225 11.37 10.16 3.61
CA LEU A 225 10.47 10.02 2.46
C LEU A 225 9.58 8.78 2.61
N ASN A 226 10.14 7.64 3.05
CA ASN A 226 9.36 6.43 3.29
C ASN A 226 8.37 6.57 4.45
N SER A 227 8.71 7.29 5.50
CA SER A 227 7.80 7.57 6.63
C SER A 227 6.62 8.41 6.17
N TYR A 228 6.85 9.42 5.33
CA TYR A 228 5.75 10.17 4.71
C TYR A 228 4.94 9.33 3.73
N ARG A 229 5.55 8.43 2.95
CA ARG A 229 4.81 7.49 2.08
C ARG A 229 3.91 6.56 2.90
N ALA A 230 4.40 6.05 4.03
CA ALA A 230 3.63 5.26 4.97
C ALA A 230 2.45 6.04 5.54
N ILE A 231 2.70 7.22 6.12
CA ILE A 231 1.65 8.10 6.64
C ILE A 231 0.62 8.38 5.55
N TRP A 232 1.06 8.78 4.36
CA TRP A 232 0.19 9.08 3.24
C TRP A 232 -0.67 7.87 2.85
N ASN A 233 -0.07 6.68 2.73
CA ASN A 233 -0.79 5.44 2.38
C ASN A 233 -1.81 5.06 3.47
N ILE A 234 -1.39 5.08 4.73
CA ILE A 234 -2.25 4.76 5.88
C ILE A 234 -3.42 5.72 5.99
N SER A 235 -3.16 7.02 5.92
CA SER A 235 -4.22 8.03 6.00
C SER A 235 -5.19 7.97 4.83
N ASN A 236 -4.71 7.66 3.63
CA ASN A 236 -5.55 7.54 2.45
C ASN A 236 -6.45 6.29 2.51
N ILE A 237 -5.92 5.15 2.99
CA ILE A 237 -6.71 3.94 3.24
C ILE A 237 -7.72 4.19 4.37
N ALA A 238 -7.29 4.80 5.48
CA ALA A 238 -8.16 5.12 6.61
C ALA A 238 -9.32 6.06 6.21
N GLN A 239 -9.05 7.05 5.35
CA GLN A 239 -10.09 7.92 4.79
C GLN A 239 -11.10 7.14 3.95
N THR A 240 -10.67 6.10 3.24
CA THR A 240 -11.52 5.27 2.40
C THR A 240 -12.34 4.26 3.21
N LEU A 241 -11.74 3.65 4.23
CA LEU A 241 -12.33 2.50 4.95
C LEU A 241 -12.99 2.85 6.28
N ALA A 242 -12.47 3.83 7.02
CA ALA A 242 -12.73 3.96 8.46
C ALA A 242 -13.44 5.26 8.87
N PHE A 243 -13.02 6.40 8.32
CA PHE A 243 -13.47 7.73 8.77
C PHE A 243 -14.42 8.45 7.81
N GLY A 244 -14.63 7.89 6.60
CA GLY A 244 -15.35 8.57 5.53
C GLY A 244 -14.57 9.73 4.91
N SER A 245 -15.03 10.23 3.77
CA SER A 245 -14.32 11.25 2.99
C SER A 245 -14.25 12.64 3.62
N GLU A 246 -14.99 12.89 4.72
CA GLU A 246 -15.23 14.23 5.26
C GLU A 246 -14.28 14.65 6.39
N ASP A 247 -13.45 13.75 6.92
CA ASP A 247 -12.49 14.13 7.97
C ASP A 247 -11.43 15.12 7.43
N ILE A 248 -11.54 16.37 7.87
CA ILE A 248 -10.69 17.48 7.47
C ILE A 248 -9.24 17.27 7.95
N ASN A 249 -9.05 16.72 9.15
CA ASN A 249 -7.72 16.48 9.71
C ASN A 249 -6.98 15.42 8.90
N LEU A 250 -7.65 14.31 8.58
CA LEU A 250 -7.10 13.27 7.72
C LEU A 250 -6.76 13.80 6.33
N ARG A 251 -7.67 14.57 5.73
CA ARG A 251 -7.43 15.20 4.43
C ARG A 251 -6.20 16.11 4.46
N ASN A 252 -6.02 16.87 5.54
CA ASN A 252 -4.85 17.72 5.73
C ASN A 252 -3.57 16.89 5.86
N ILE A 253 -3.58 15.80 6.62
CA ILE A 253 -2.43 14.90 6.76
C ILE A 253 -2.06 14.25 5.42
N VAL A 254 -3.05 13.79 4.65
CA VAL A 254 -2.85 13.23 3.30
C VAL A 254 -2.24 14.29 2.38
N ASN A 255 -2.78 15.51 2.38
CA ASN A 255 -2.28 16.59 1.54
C ASN A 255 -0.86 17.03 1.93
N GLU A 256 -0.59 17.24 3.23
CA GLU A 256 0.72 17.59 3.78
C GLU A 256 1.76 16.54 3.37
N SER A 257 1.45 15.26 3.59
CA SER A 257 2.34 14.15 3.26
C SER A 257 2.59 14.05 1.76
N PHE A 258 1.55 14.20 0.94
CA PHE A 258 1.68 14.20 -0.51
C PHE A 258 2.57 15.34 -1.01
N LEU A 259 2.35 16.57 -0.54
CA LEU A 259 3.14 17.74 -0.93
C LEU A 259 4.61 17.59 -0.51
N PHE A 260 4.86 17.01 0.67
CA PHE A 260 6.21 16.71 1.12
C PHE A 260 6.90 15.68 0.23
N ILE A 261 6.24 14.54 -0.04
CA ILE A 261 6.75 13.48 -0.92
C ILE A 261 7.07 14.06 -2.30
N GLN A 262 6.15 14.84 -2.86
CA GLN A 262 6.29 15.49 -4.15
C GLN A 262 7.49 16.44 -4.18
N ARG A 263 7.62 17.32 -3.18
CA ARG A 263 8.76 18.24 -3.07
C ARG A 263 10.08 17.50 -3.00
N ARG A 264 10.20 16.52 -2.10
CA ARG A 264 11.43 15.75 -1.92
C ARG A 264 11.78 14.91 -3.14
N TYR A 265 10.78 14.29 -3.79
CA TYR A 265 10.98 13.60 -5.05
C TYR A 265 11.58 14.52 -6.11
N LEU A 266 10.97 15.69 -6.34
CA LEU A 266 11.46 16.67 -7.30
C LEU A 266 12.86 17.19 -6.95
N GLU A 267 13.11 17.48 -5.68
CA GLU A 267 14.43 17.91 -5.21
C GLU A 267 15.51 16.90 -5.58
N LYS A 268 15.29 15.61 -5.25
CA LYS A 268 16.24 14.54 -5.53
C LYS A 268 16.39 14.27 -7.03
N VAL A 269 15.29 14.28 -7.78
CA VAL A 269 15.29 14.19 -9.24
C VAL A 269 16.14 15.30 -9.85
N LEU A 270 15.95 16.55 -9.46
CA LEU A 270 16.68 17.69 -10.00
C LEU A 270 18.17 17.67 -9.62
N VAL A 271 18.50 17.27 -8.38
CA VAL A 271 19.90 17.09 -7.97
C VAL A 271 20.58 16.02 -8.82
N LEU A 272 19.93 14.88 -9.02
CA LEU A 272 20.46 13.78 -9.81
C LEU A 272 20.57 14.16 -11.29
N MET A 273 19.56 14.82 -11.85
CA MET A 273 19.59 15.36 -13.23
C MET A 273 20.75 16.33 -13.43
N LYS A 274 20.97 17.25 -12.49
CA LYS A 274 22.11 18.18 -12.54
C LYS A 274 23.43 17.41 -12.55
N SER A 275 23.62 16.43 -11.66
CA SER A 275 24.83 15.60 -11.65
C SER A 275 25.01 14.86 -12.97
N TYR A 276 23.94 14.29 -13.50
CA TYR A 276 23.93 13.57 -14.77
C TYR A 276 24.32 14.47 -15.94
N ILE A 277 23.69 15.65 -16.04
CA ILE A 277 23.99 16.68 -17.03
C ILE A 277 25.46 17.12 -16.99
N GLN A 278 26.02 17.27 -15.78
CA GLN A 278 27.41 17.72 -15.61
C GLN A 278 28.46 16.68 -16.03
N SER A 279 28.10 15.39 -16.09
CA SER A 279 29.02 14.33 -16.54
C SER A 279 29.32 14.39 -18.04
N ASN A 280 28.48 15.06 -18.83
CA ASN A 280 28.66 15.30 -20.27
C ASN A 280 28.75 14.01 -21.14
N GLU A 281 28.36 12.85 -20.61
CA GLU A 281 28.52 11.55 -21.29
C GLU A 281 27.32 11.15 -22.18
N PHE A 282 26.19 11.87 -22.14
CA PHE A 282 24.93 11.38 -22.73
C PHE A 282 24.23 12.35 -23.68
N VAL A 283 23.59 11.76 -24.70
CA VAL A 283 22.69 12.47 -25.62
C VAL A 283 21.33 12.62 -24.96
N ILE A 284 20.86 13.86 -24.83
CA ILE A 284 19.55 14.16 -24.23
C ILE A 284 18.51 14.23 -25.34
N LEU A 285 17.49 13.38 -25.26
CA LEU A 285 16.41 13.32 -26.22
C LEU A 285 15.43 14.48 -26.00
N ALA A 286 14.63 14.81 -27.02
CA ALA A 286 13.58 15.84 -26.90
C ALA A 286 12.59 15.52 -25.78
N SER A 287 12.27 14.25 -25.56
CA SER A 287 11.42 13.78 -24.45
C SER A 287 12.03 14.09 -23.08
N ASP A 288 13.35 13.98 -22.96
CA ASP A 288 14.07 14.24 -21.72
C ASP A 288 14.10 15.74 -21.44
N GLN A 289 14.38 16.56 -22.46
CA GLN A 289 14.32 18.02 -22.35
C GLN A 289 12.94 18.50 -21.93
N LEU A 290 11.88 17.91 -22.49
CA LEU A 290 10.50 18.22 -22.11
C LEU A 290 10.24 17.86 -20.64
N PHE A 291 10.62 16.65 -20.21
CA PHE A 291 10.47 16.22 -18.83
C PHE A 291 11.24 17.11 -17.84
N VAL A 292 12.50 17.40 -18.13
CA VAL A 292 13.38 18.23 -17.29
C VAL A 292 12.81 19.66 -17.19
N SER A 293 12.43 20.26 -18.32
CA SER A 293 11.80 21.59 -18.35
C SER A 293 10.52 21.63 -17.52
N MET A 294 9.64 20.63 -17.66
CA MET A 294 8.43 20.51 -16.85
C MET A 294 8.75 20.39 -15.34
N ALA A 295 9.72 19.56 -14.97
CA ALA A 295 10.13 19.42 -13.57
C ALA A 295 10.67 20.73 -12.99
N CYS A 296 11.51 21.45 -13.74
CA CYS A 296 12.04 22.76 -13.38
C CYS A 296 10.94 23.82 -13.26
N ASP A 297 10.04 23.92 -14.24
CA ASP A 297 8.94 24.88 -14.22
C ASP A 297 7.98 24.65 -13.05
N TRP A 298 7.65 23.38 -12.76
CA TRP A 298 6.86 23.03 -11.58
C TRP A 298 7.55 23.52 -10.31
N ALA A 299 8.84 23.22 -10.20
CA ALA A 299 9.62 23.49 -9.01
C ALA A 299 9.80 25.00 -8.78
N LEU A 300 10.07 25.78 -9.82
CA LEU A 300 10.11 27.25 -9.73
C LEU A 300 8.77 27.82 -9.30
N ARG A 301 7.66 27.34 -9.88
CA ARG A 301 6.32 27.88 -9.55
C ARG A 301 5.91 27.60 -8.10
N ASN A 302 6.21 26.39 -7.60
CA ASN A 302 5.71 25.93 -6.30
C ASN A 302 6.71 26.07 -5.16
N TYR A 303 8.01 26.20 -5.45
CA TYR A 303 9.09 26.20 -4.47
C TYR A 303 10.10 27.33 -4.71
N ALA A 304 9.69 28.46 -5.30
CA ALA A 304 10.55 29.64 -5.56
C ALA A 304 11.33 30.15 -4.33
N GLY A 305 10.84 29.92 -3.11
CA GLY A 305 11.52 30.30 -1.88
C GLY A 305 12.68 29.39 -1.47
N ASP A 306 12.88 28.27 -2.15
CA ASP A 306 13.96 27.32 -1.87
C ASP A 306 15.21 27.65 -2.69
N ALA A 307 16.20 28.27 -2.05
CA ALA A 307 17.44 28.71 -2.70
C ALA A 307 18.27 27.54 -3.25
N ALA A 308 18.28 26.39 -2.57
CA ALA A 308 19.04 25.22 -2.99
C ALA A 308 18.43 24.60 -4.26
N MET A 309 17.10 24.45 -4.28
CA MET A 309 16.38 23.98 -5.45
C MET A 309 16.52 24.95 -6.62
N SER A 310 16.41 26.26 -6.37
CA SER A 310 16.56 27.30 -7.40
C SER A 310 17.95 27.28 -8.05
N LEU A 311 19.01 27.09 -7.26
CA LEU A 311 20.38 26.97 -7.78
C LEU A 311 20.55 25.75 -8.69
N ASN A 312 19.92 24.62 -8.34
CA ASN A 312 19.96 23.42 -9.18
C ASN A 312 19.19 23.64 -10.49
N ILE A 313 18.02 24.27 -10.43
CA ILE A 313 17.21 24.58 -11.62
C ILE A 313 17.94 25.54 -12.56
N GLN A 314 18.58 26.58 -12.02
CA GLN A 314 19.37 27.52 -12.82
C GLN A 314 20.45 26.79 -13.63
N LYS A 315 21.23 25.92 -12.98
CA LYS A 315 22.30 25.15 -13.64
C LYS A 315 21.76 24.22 -14.72
N ILE A 316 20.60 23.61 -14.48
CA ILE A 316 19.93 22.76 -15.47
C ILE A 316 19.51 23.59 -16.69
N TYR A 317 18.88 24.75 -16.50
CA TYR A 317 18.48 25.60 -17.62
C TYR A 317 19.66 26.20 -18.38
N GLU A 318 20.73 26.60 -17.69
CA GLU A 318 21.98 27.06 -18.33
C GLU A 318 22.54 26.00 -19.27
N PHE A 319 22.51 24.73 -18.85
CA PHE A 319 22.93 23.62 -19.68
C PHE A 319 21.94 23.34 -20.82
N LEU A 320 20.63 23.29 -20.56
CA LEU A 320 19.62 23.06 -21.61
C LEU A 320 19.70 24.13 -22.72
N GLY A 321 20.04 25.37 -22.39
CA GLY A 321 20.28 26.43 -23.38
C GLY A 321 21.53 26.23 -24.25
N GLN A 322 22.46 25.36 -23.85
CA GLN A 322 23.66 25.02 -24.61
C GLN A 322 23.48 23.77 -25.48
N VAL A 323 22.52 22.90 -25.15
CA VAL A 323 22.25 21.69 -25.91
C VAL A 323 21.66 22.08 -27.26
N LYS A 324 22.40 21.81 -28.34
CA LYS A 324 21.85 21.88 -29.70
C LYS A 324 20.86 20.74 -29.86
N ILE A 325 19.59 21.08 -30.10
CA ILE A 325 18.56 20.11 -30.48
C ILE A 325 19.05 19.46 -31.77
N SER A 326 19.26 18.14 -31.76
CA SER A 326 19.62 17.41 -32.98
C SER A 326 18.58 17.68 -34.07
N ASP A 327 19.04 18.04 -35.27
CA ASP A 327 18.35 18.67 -36.40
C ASP A 327 17.11 17.95 -36.99
N SER A 328 16.40 17.09 -36.26
CA SER A 328 15.24 16.35 -36.79
C SER A 328 13.88 17.02 -36.58
N GLU A 329 13.75 18.05 -35.74
CA GLU A 329 12.48 18.81 -35.57
C GLU A 329 12.76 20.31 -35.31
N GLU A 330 13.04 21.07 -36.38
CA GLU A 330 13.15 22.53 -36.31
C GLU A 330 11.82 23.17 -35.89
N GLY A 331 11.80 23.80 -34.72
CA GLY A 331 10.89 24.91 -34.40
C GLY A 331 9.56 24.58 -33.71
N THR A 332 9.28 23.32 -33.36
CA THR A 332 8.18 23.05 -32.43
C THR A 332 8.59 23.46 -31.03
N THR A 333 7.85 24.38 -30.43
CA THR A 333 7.92 24.63 -28.98
C THR A 333 7.90 23.28 -28.26
N LEU A 334 8.81 23.06 -27.30
CA LEU A 334 8.85 21.90 -26.38
C LEU A 334 7.60 21.90 -25.49
N ARG A 335 6.43 21.86 -26.10
CA ARG A 335 5.13 21.90 -25.48
C ARG A 335 4.36 20.70 -25.99
N GLU A 336 3.84 19.99 -25.02
CA GLU A 336 3.01 18.85 -25.27
C GLU A 336 1.72 19.27 -25.96
N LYS A 337 1.28 18.49 -26.96
CA LYS A 337 0.09 18.78 -27.76
C LYS A 337 -1.09 17.92 -27.31
N CYS A 338 -2.29 18.48 -27.36
CA CYS A 338 -3.51 17.76 -27.08
C CYS A 338 -3.80 16.72 -28.18
N PRO A 339 -3.92 15.42 -27.87
CA PRO A 339 -4.20 14.38 -28.87
C PRO A 339 -5.52 14.57 -29.63
N ALA A 340 -6.51 15.25 -29.02
CA ALA A 340 -7.83 15.43 -29.61
C ALA A 340 -7.93 16.65 -30.55
N CYS A 341 -7.20 17.73 -30.27
CA CYS A 341 -7.35 19.00 -31.00
C CYS A 341 -6.03 19.68 -31.38
N ASN A 342 -4.89 19.05 -31.10
CA ASN A 342 -3.53 19.52 -31.39
C ASN A 342 -3.14 20.89 -30.79
N GLU A 343 -3.93 21.41 -29.84
CA GLU A 343 -3.62 22.62 -29.09
C GLU A 343 -2.50 22.38 -28.07
N ASP A 344 -1.77 23.44 -27.72
CA ASP A 344 -0.79 23.41 -26.64
C ASP A 344 -1.44 23.05 -25.31
N LEU A 345 -0.82 22.11 -24.59
CA LEU A 345 -1.23 21.75 -23.24
C LEU A 345 -0.44 22.59 -22.22
N PRO A 346 -1.13 23.37 -21.37
CA PRO A 346 -0.44 24.10 -20.31
C PRO A 346 0.11 23.15 -19.25
N PHE A 347 1.17 23.58 -18.57
CA PHE A 347 1.76 22.82 -17.49
C PHE A 347 1.45 23.46 -16.13
N ASP A 348 0.21 23.23 -15.68
CA ASP A 348 -0.32 23.83 -14.44
C ASP A 348 -0.51 22.83 -13.29
N SER A 349 -0.34 21.53 -13.55
CA SER A 349 -0.44 20.46 -12.56
C SER A 349 0.40 19.26 -12.99
N LEU A 350 1.04 18.58 -12.03
CA LEU A 350 1.75 17.31 -12.28
C LEU A 350 0.82 16.13 -12.58
N ARG A 351 -0.48 16.24 -12.29
CA ARG A 351 -1.41 15.10 -12.35
C ARG A 351 -2.40 15.18 -13.49
N LYS A 352 -2.86 16.38 -13.83
CA LYS A 352 -3.92 16.59 -14.81
C LYS A 352 -3.62 17.80 -15.65
N VAL A 353 -4.14 17.82 -16.86
CA VAL A 353 -4.08 18.99 -17.74
C VAL A 353 -5.38 19.08 -18.53
N LYS A 354 -5.77 20.31 -18.87
CA LYS A 354 -6.84 20.57 -19.83
C LYS A 354 -6.30 21.47 -20.92
N CYS A 355 -6.58 21.15 -22.18
CA CYS A 355 -6.28 22.08 -23.27
C CYS A 355 -7.24 23.28 -23.25
N THR A 356 -6.93 24.32 -24.03
CA THR A 356 -7.79 25.50 -24.23
C THR A 356 -9.22 25.14 -24.69
N ASN A 357 -9.35 24.08 -25.49
CA ASN A 357 -10.64 23.53 -25.95
C ASN A 357 -11.37 22.63 -24.92
N GLY A 358 -10.86 22.49 -23.69
CA GLY A 358 -11.54 21.78 -22.60
C GLY A 358 -11.31 20.26 -22.51
N HIS A 359 -10.61 19.63 -23.46
CA HIS A 359 -10.23 18.21 -23.35
C HIS A 359 -9.27 17.99 -22.17
N GLY A 360 -9.62 17.06 -21.28
CA GLY A 360 -8.84 16.76 -20.08
C GLY A 360 -8.01 15.49 -20.23
N TRP A 361 -6.78 15.52 -19.74
CA TRP A 361 -5.83 14.41 -19.72
C TRP A 361 -5.22 14.23 -18.34
N GLU A 362 -4.89 13.00 -18.00
CA GLU A 362 -4.05 12.71 -16.83
C GLU A 362 -2.59 12.64 -17.24
N ARG A 363 -1.69 12.97 -16.33
CA ARG A 363 -0.25 12.95 -16.54
C ARG A 363 0.37 11.73 -15.85
N CYS A 364 1.42 11.21 -16.46
CA CYS A 364 2.32 10.22 -15.89
C CYS A 364 3.01 10.82 -14.67
N SER A 365 2.96 10.16 -13.52
CA SER A 365 3.64 10.64 -12.31
C SER A 365 5.16 10.56 -12.36
N LEU A 366 5.71 9.83 -13.33
CA LEU A 366 7.14 9.65 -13.49
C LEU A 366 7.73 10.65 -14.48
N THR A 367 7.09 10.82 -15.63
CA THR A 367 7.58 11.66 -16.74
C THR A 367 6.84 12.99 -16.88
N PHE A 368 5.75 13.19 -16.13
CA PHE A 368 4.81 14.31 -16.23
C PHE A 368 4.14 14.52 -17.59
N GLN A 369 4.44 13.71 -18.61
CA GLN A 369 3.76 13.70 -19.90
C GLN A 369 2.33 13.17 -19.79
N ILE A 370 1.44 13.51 -20.71
CA ILE A 370 0.08 12.98 -20.77
C ILE A 370 0.09 11.47 -20.96
N ALA A 371 -0.78 10.82 -20.20
CA ALA A 371 -1.07 9.40 -20.28
C ALA A 371 -2.14 9.14 -21.36
N ALA A 372 -1.85 9.52 -22.61
CA ALA A 372 -2.76 9.41 -23.75
C ALA A 372 -2.69 8.05 -24.47
N THR A 373 -2.43 6.98 -23.72
CA THR A 373 -2.24 5.62 -24.23
C THR A 373 -2.96 4.61 -23.32
N PRO A 374 -3.44 3.47 -23.84
CA PRO A 374 -3.95 2.40 -23.00
C PRO A 374 -2.86 1.72 -22.15
N TYR A 375 -1.58 1.88 -22.51
CA TYR A 375 -0.44 1.27 -21.81
C TYR A 375 -0.04 2.07 -20.56
N ILE A 376 -0.94 2.08 -19.59
CA ILE A 376 -0.78 2.80 -18.32
C ILE A 376 -0.92 1.84 -17.15
N ARG A 377 -0.11 2.07 -16.11
CA ARG A 377 -0.32 1.48 -14.79
C ARG A 377 -0.90 2.53 -13.85
N SER A 378 -1.76 2.11 -12.94
CA SER A 378 -2.34 2.98 -11.91
C SER A 378 -1.98 2.45 -10.54
N CYS A 379 -1.55 3.32 -9.63
CA CYS A 379 -1.35 2.92 -8.24
C CYS A 379 -2.70 2.64 -7.60
N SER A 380 -2.89 1.45 -7.03
CA SER A 380 -4.14 1.04 -6.36
C SER A 380 -4.50 1.92 -5.16
N ALA A 381 -3.52 2.58 -4.54
CA ALA A 381 -3.75 3.46 -3.40
C ALA A 381 -4.18 4.88 -3.82
N CYS A 382 -3.44 5.56 -4.71
CA CYS A 382 -3.74 6.96 -5.09
C CYS A 382 -4.50 7.14 -6.41
N ASN A 383 -4.65 6.09 -7.20
CA ASN A 383 -5.07 6.17 -8.60
C ASN A 383 -4.19 7.10 -9.46
N ILE A 384 -2.97 7.40 -9.00
CA ILE A 384 -1.98 8.11 -9.82
C ILE A 384 -1.50 7.17 -10.94
N LYS A 385 -1.46 7.69 -12.16
CA LYS A 385 -1.09 6.95 -13.37
C LYS A 385 0.38 7.12 -13.71
N ALA A 386 0.98 6.07 -14.24
CA ALA A 386 2.30 6.11 -14.85
C ALA A 386 2.25 5.36 -16.20
N LEU A 387 3.01 5.84 -17.17
CA LEU A 387 3.21 5.13 -18.43
C LEU A 387 3.90 3.79 -18.18
N ASN A 388 3.48 2.76 -18.90
CA ASN A 388 4.16 1.47 -18.88
C ASN A 388 5.22 1.44 -20.00
N LEU A 389 6.49 1.55 -19.62
CA LEU A 389 7.60 1.60 -20.58
C LEU A 389 8.05 0.21 -21.08
N THR A 390 7.63 -0.87 -20.42
CA THR A 390 8.04 -2.24 -20.78
C THR A 390 7.17 -2.90 -21.85
N SER A 391 6.04 -2.29 -22.24
CA SER A 391 5.13 -2.86 -23.25
C SER A 391 5.46 -2.50 -24.69
N ASN A 392 6.56 -1.79 -24.93
CA ASN A 392 7.03 -1.38 -26.26
C ASN A 392 8.23 -2.22 -26.77
N SER A 393 8.60 -3.30 -26.07
CA SER A 393 9.62 -4.27 -26.50
C SER A 393 9.00 -5.48 -27.17
#